data_AF-A0AAE1KR56-F1
#
_entry.id   AF-A0AAE1KR56-F1
#
_cell.length_a   1.000
_cell.length_b   1.000
_cell.length_c   1.000
_cell.angle_alpha   90.00
_cell.angle_beta   90.00
_cell.angle_gamma   90.00
#
_symmetry.space_group_name_H-M   'P 1'
#
loop_
_entity.id
_entity.type
_entity.pdbx_description
1 polymer ?
#
loop_
_entity_poly.entity_id
_entity_poly.type
_entity_poly.pdbx_seq_one_letter_code
_entity_poly.pdbx_strand_id
1 'polypeptide(L)'
;MPGADDCWTDHRLLISRLNFKTQRPPRRTPDSIPHRRFDCDKLRNPQLAQNFREACERHLVDPVDQASVEDHWTTLRDAMTRAAEETIGFVSKKNQDWFDENDGTISLLIEAKRQTQLILENQPTAENKRTHKQAVADCQRGIREVQNTWWQRKAADIQNYADQRDLRRFYAATKEVFGPTRSSVGGLKDVDGATTITDSEGILSRWKSHFENLLNDQANTPNDLIRMTPQYPVRHWMSLPPSIQDFDKAIKCMKPGKAPGPDNIPLELLTQGGPELRNRLMLLILKIWEIKTLPSDFRDATIITIFKKGDRENCNNYRGISIKHRKQDLCPYSP
;
A
#
# COMPACT_ATOMS: atom_id res chain seq x y z
N MET A 1 -17.28 -5.36 -35.97
CA MET A 1 -16.88 -3.95 -36.13
C MET A 1 -15.49 -3.95 -36.75
N PRO A 2 -15.29 -3.26 -37.88
CA PRO A 2 -13.99 -3.20 -38.55
C PRO A 2 -13.00 -2.48 -37.63
N GLY A 3 -11.85 -3.11 -37.38
CA GLY A 3 -10.77 -2.54 -36.58
C GLY A 3 -10.14 -1.34 -37.28
N ALA A 4 -9.56 -0.43 -36.50
CA ALA A 4 -8.95 0.84 -36.92
C ALA A 4 -7.68 0.70 -37.80
N ASP A 5 -7.54 -0.40 -38.55
CA ASP A 5 -6.38 -0.70 -39.40
C ASP A 5 -6.58 -0.29 -40.87
N ASP A 6 -7.82 0.05 -41.29
CA ASP A 6 -8.16 0.50 -42.65
C ASP A 6 -8.01 2.02 -42.86
N CYS A 7 -7.28 2.71 -42.00
CA CYS A 7 -7.05 4.16 -42.12
C CYS A 7 -6.15 4.56 -43.32
N TRP A 8 -5.56 3.60 -44.04
CA TRP A 8 -4.47 3.87 -45.00
C TRP A 8 -4.90 3.97 -46.45
N THR A 9 -6.11 3.53 -46.81
CA THR A 9 -6.55 3.55 -48.22
C THR A 9 -7.02 4.93 -48.70
N ASP A 10 -7.40 5.83 -47.79
CA ASP A 10 -7.90 7.19 -48.11
C ASP A 10 -7.32 8.33 -47.24
N HIS A 11 -6.35 8.06 -46.34
CA HIS A 11 -5.78 9.11 -45.46
C HIS A 11 -4.26 9.21 -45.59
N ARG A 12 -3.77 10.41 -45.89
CA ARG A 12 -2.34 10.74 -45.82
C ARG A 12 -1.95 11.07 -44.38
N LEU A 13 -0.84 10.50 -43.91
CA LEU A 13 -0.34 10.78 -42.56
C LEU A 13 0.16 12.23 -42.48
N LEU A 14 -0.60 13.09 -41.79
CA LEU A 14 -0.18 14.45 -41.47
C LEU A 14 0.62 14.43 -40.17
N ILE A 15 1.91 14.75 -40.26
CA ILE A 15 2.76 14.92 -39.07
C ILE A 15 2.50 16.32 -38.52
N SER A 16 1.82 16.42 -37.38
CA SER A 16 1.65 17.66 -36.63
C SER A 16 2.52 17.64 -35.38
N ARG A 17 3.32 18.69 -35.16
CA ARG A 17 4.00 18.93 -33.88
C ARG A 17 3.00 19.59 -32.93
N LEU A 18 2.37 18.76 -32.10
CA LEU A 18 1.47 19.23 -31.06
C LEU A 18 2.24 19.41 -29.75
N ASN A 19 2.16 20.61 -29.19
CA ASN A 19 2.76 20.92 -27.90
C ASN A 19 1.68 20.80 -26.81
N PHE A 20 1.48 19.58 -26.31
CA PHE A 20 0.50 19.33 -25.26
C PHE A 20 1.03 19.88 -23.93
N LYS A 21 0.46 20.97 -23.45
CA LYS A 21 0.50 21.27 -22.02
C LYS A 21 -0.56 20.42 -21.35
N THR A 22 -0.20 19.22 -20.91
CA THR A 22 -1.03 18.51 -19.94
C THR A 22 -1.16 19.43 -18.73
N GLN A 23 -2.35 19.94 -18.44
CA GLN A 23 -2.61 20.50 -17.12
C GLN A 23 -2.27 19.38 -16.15
N ARG A 24 -1.21 19.56 -15.38
CA ARG A 24 -0.93 18.64 -14.28
C ARG A 24 -2.21 18.66 -13.44
N PRO A 25 -2.77 17.48 -13.08
CA PRO A 25 -3.87 17.48 -12.12
C PRO A 25 -3.44 18.35 -10.94
N PRO A 26 -4.35 19.16 -10.36
CA PRO A 26 -4.02 20.05 -9.27
C PRO A 26 -3.14 19.27 -8.28
N ARG A 27 -1.92 19.77 -8.06
CA ARG A 27 -1.00 19.15 -7.11
C ARG A 27 -1.81 19.01 -5.84
N ARG A 28 -1.88 17.76 -5.36
CA ARG A 28 -2.25 17.45 -3.98
C ARG A 28 -1.72 18.55 -3.06
N THR A 29 -2.56 19.04 -2.15
CA THR A 29 -2.17 20.06 -1.19
C THR A 29 -0.85 19.65 -0.53
N PRO A 30 0.06 20.62 -0.24
CA PRO A 30 1.37 20.34 0.36
C PRO A 30 1.33 19.42 1.57
N ASP A 31 0.22 19.45 2.32
CA ASP A 31 -0.01 18.69 3.55
C ASP A 31 -0.29 17.19 3.32
N SER A 32 -0.57 16.76 2.09
CA SER A 32 -0.75 15.33 1.79
C SER A 32 0.54 14.71 1.29
N ILE A 33 1.50 14.52 2.21
CA ILE A 33 2.68 13.69 1.96
C ILE A 33 2.16 12.33 1.45
N PRO A 34 2.51 11.92 0.22
CA PRO A 34 2.09 10.61 -0.25
C PRO A 34 2.65 9.58 0.72
N HIS A 35 1.79 8.77 1.34
CA HIS A 35 2.21 7.62 2.15
C HIS A 35 2.96 6.64 1.24
N ARG A 36 4.26 6.87 1.07
CA ARG A 36 5.16 6.01 0.31
C ARG A 36 5.50 4.85 1.21
N ARG A 37 5.06 3.66 0.83
CA ARG A 37 5.33 2.44 1.58
C ARG A 37 6.78 2.01 1.39
N PHE A 38 7.49 1.71 2.48
CA PHE A 38 8.81 1.09 2.42
C PHE A 38 8.76 -0.29 1.76
N ASP A 39 9.75 -0.59 0.92
CA ASP A 39 9.87 -1.87 0.24
C ASP A 39 10.48 -2.94 1.15
N CYS A 40 9.71 -3.38 2.14
CA CYS A 40 10.17 -4.33 3.16
C CYS A 40 10.47 -5.72 2.60
N ASP A 41 9.99 -6.06 1.40
CA ASP A 41 10.32 -7.34 0.79
C ASP A 41 11.83 -7.42 0.43
N LYS A 42 12.50 -6.26 0.25
CA LYS A 42 13.97 -6.21 0.10
C LYS A 42 14.74 -6.65 1.34
N LEU A 43 14.17 -6.55 2.54
CA LEU A 43 14.80 -7.04 3.78
C LEU A 43 14.89 -8.57 3.84
N ARG A 44 14.28 -9.29 2.90
CA ARG A 44 14.52 -10.74 2.74
C ARG A 44 15.91 -11.02 2.17
N ASN A 45 16.53 -10.06 1.50
CA ASN A 45 17.91 -10.15 1.06
C ASN A 45 18.82 -9.94 2.28
N PRO A 46 19.66 -10.93 2.66
CA PRO A 46 20.52 -10.83 3.83
C PRO A 46 21.46 -9.62 3.81
N GLN A 47 21.98 -9.24 2.62
CA GLN A 47 22.87 -8.10 2.49
C GLN A 47 22.15 -6.78 2.76
N LEU A 48 20.94 -6.60 2.23
CA LEU A 48 20.16 -5.38 2.47
C LEU A 48 19.66 -5.31 3.92
N ALA A 49 19.32 -6.45 4.52
CA ALA A 49 18.99 -6.52 5.93
C ALA A 49 20.18 -6.13 6.81
N GLN A 50 21.39 -6.57 6.47
CA GLN A 50 22.60 -6.20 7.18
C GLN A 50 22.92 -4.71 7.02
N ASN A 51 22.86 -4.18 5.80
CA ASN A 51 23.04 -2.75 5.55
C ASN A 51 22.01 -1.90 6.32
N PHE A 52 20.77 -2.37 6.43
CA PHE A 52 19.73 -1.70 7.22
C PHE A 52 20.07 -1.67 8.71
N ARG A 53 20.60 -2.77 9.27
CA ARG A 53 21.06 -2.82 10.68
C ARG A 53 22.17 -1.82 10.96
N GLU A 54 23.19 -1.82 10.10
CA GLU A 54 24.32 -0.88 10.21
C GLU A 54 23.86 0.58 10.06
N ALA A 55 22.92 0.83 9.15
CA ALA A 55 22.33 2.15 9.01
C ALA A 55 21.49 2.55 10.23
N CYS A 56 20.72 1.64 10.81
CA CYS A 56 20.01 1.90 12.06
C CYS A 56 21.00 2.26 13.17
N GLU A 57 22.01 1.43 13.41
CA GLU A 57 23.02 1.67 14.46
C GLU A 57 23.70 3.04 14.30
N ARG A 58 24.04 3.42 13.07
CA ARG A 58 24.64 4.73 12.78
C ARG A 58 23.72 5.92 13.05
N HIS A 59 22.43 5.77 12.79
CA HIS A 59 21.44 6.84 12.95
C HIS A 59 20.83 6.86 14.37
N LEU A 60 21.04 5.81 15.17
CA LEU A 60 20.63 5.78 16.57
C LEU A 60 21.53 6.71 17.38
N VAL A 61 20.91 7.71 17.99
CA VAL A 61 21.58 8.66 18.89
C VAL A 61 21.18 8.32 20.31
N ASP A 62 22.11 8.50 21.25
CA ASP A 62 21.79 8.38 22.67
C ASP A 62 20.69 9.39 23.05
N PRO A 63 19.66 8.95 23.78
CA PRO A 63 18.64 9.87 24.26
C PRO A 63 19.29 10.91 25.18
N VAL A 64 18.90 12.17 25.01
CA VAL A 64 19.34 13.26 25.90
C VAL A 64 18.79 13.00 27.30
N ASP A 65 19.62 13.21 28.33
CA ASP A 65 19.16 13.12 29.73
C ASP A 65 17.94 14.03 29.93
N GLN A 66 16.86 13.46 30.48
CA GLN A 66 15.52 14.06 30.67
C GLN A 66 14.61 14.19 29.43
N ALA A 67 14.98 13.68 28.25
CA ALA A 67 14.10 13.74 27.07
C ALA A 67 12.72 13.10 27.34
N SER A 68 11.64 13.56 26.71
CA SER A 68 10.32 13.01 26.96
C SER A 68 10.13 11.63 26.30
N VAL A 69 9.05 10.92 26.63
CA VAL A 69 8.66 9.68 25.92
C VAL A 69 8.45 9.96 24.42
N GLU A 70 7.91 11.12 24.06
CA GLU A 70 7.68 11.54 22.68
C GLU A 70 9.01 11.78 21.93
N ASP A 71 9.98 12.43 22.59
CA ASP A 71 11.29 12.71 22.00
C ASP A 71 12.06 11.41 21.77
N HIS A 72 12.06 10.50 22.76
CA HIS A 72 12.68 9.18 22.63
C HIS A 72 12.09 8.41 21.44
N TRP A 73 10.76 8.39 21.34
CA TRP A 73 10.07 7.74 20.24
C TRP A 73 10.43 8.36 18.89
N THR A 74 10.43 9.69 18.81
CA THR A 74 10.75 10.46 17.61
C THR A 74 12.17 10.14 17.13
N THR A 75 13.16 10.13 18.02
CA THR A 75 14.54 9.76 17.67
C THR A 75 14.62 8.35 17.08
N LEU A 76 13.96 7.37 17.67
CA LEU A 76 13.95 6.00 17.16
C LEU A 76 13.25 5.91 15.81
N ARG A 77 12.07 6.51 15.69
CA ARG A 77 11.29 6.55 14.44
C ARG A 77 12.08 7.17 13.31
N ASP A 78 12.75 8.30 13.56
CA ASP A 78 13.51 9.02 12.56
C ASP A 78 14.77 8.26 12.15
N ALA A 79 15.43 7.57 13.10
CA ALA A 79 16.56 6.69 12.80
C ALA A 79 16.15 5.51 11.91
N MET A 80 15.03 4.84 12.24
CA MET A 80 14.47 3.75 11.43
C MET A 80 14.05 4.23 10.04
N THR A 81 13.39 5.39 9.95
CA THR A 81 12.94 5.99 8.69
C THR A 81 14.13 6.30 7.79
N ARG A 82 15.15 7.01 8.31
CA ARG A 82 16.36 7.35 7.56
C ARG A 82 17.12 6.11 7.09
N ALA A 83 17.30 5.12 7.98
CA ALA A 83 17.95 3.86 7.61
C ALA A 83 17.18 3.11 6.51
N ALA A 84 15.85 3.10 6.58
CA ALA A 84 15.02 2.45 5.57
C ALA A 84 15.05 3.19 4.23
N GLU A 85 15.03 4.52 4.23
CA GLU A 85 15.16 5.33 3.01
C GLU A 85 16.51 5.11 2.31
N GLU A 86 17.61 5.06 3.09
CA GLU A 86 18.97 4.85 2.59
C GLU A 86 19.16 3.47 1.96
N THR A 87 18.54 2.43 2.53
CA THR A 87 18.87 1.03 2.21
C THR A 87 17.83 0.33 1.33
N ILE A 88 16.56 0.36 1.72
CA ILE A 88 15.48 -0.36 1.01
C ILE A 88 14.65 0.57 0.13
N GLY A 89 14.55 1.84 0.50
CA GLY A 89 13.73 2.83 -0.18
C GLY A 89 12.24 2.46 -0.19
N PHE A 90 11.53 3.04 -1.16
CA PHE A 90 10.08 2.92 -1.28
C PHE A 90 9.68 1.99 -2.41
N VAL A 91 8.50 1.37 -2.26
CA VAL A 91 7.89 0.56 -3.32
C VAL A 91 7.66 1.45 -4.55
N SER A 92 8.32 1.09 -5.66
CA SER A 92 8.08 1.72 -6.96
C SER A 92 6.93 0.99 -7.67
N LYS A 93 5.95 1.75 -8.17
CA LYS A 93 4.92 1.20 -9.05
C LYS A 93 5.49 1.14 -10.46
N LYS A 94 5.76 -0.07 -10.96
CA LYS A 94 5.93 -0.30 -12.39
C LYS A 94 4.61 -0.83 -12.93
N ASN A 95 4.10 -0.23 -14.00
CA ASN A 95 3.01 -0.84 -14.74
C ASN A 95 3.65 -1.93 -15.60
N GLN A 96 3.48 -3.20 -15.25
CA GLN A 96 3.90 -4.26 -16.15
C GLN A 96 2.86 -4.39 -17.25
N ASP A 97 3.20 -3.89 -18.42
CA ASP A 97 2.39 -4.02 -19.62
C ASP A 97 3.05 -5.02 -20.58
N TRP A 98 2.23 -5.78 -21.31
CA TRP A 98 2.68 -6.69 -22.38
C TRP A 98 3.45 -5.92 -23.46
N PHE A 99 3.18 -4.63 -23.63
CA PHE A 99 3.86 -3.79 -24.60
C PHE A 99 5.33 -3.55 -24.21
N ASP A 100 5.58 -2.96 -23.04
CA ASP A 100 6.92 -2.57 -22.59
C ASP A 100 7.88 -3.77 -22.46
N GLU A 101 7.37 -4.93 -22.02
CA GLU A 101 8.17 -6.17 -21.92
C GLU A 101 8.60 -6.73 -23.28
N ASN A 102 7.88 -6.38 -24.35
CA ASN A 102 8.08 -6.94 -25.69
C ASN A 102 8.43 -5.87 -26.74
N ASP A 103 8.82 -4.68 -26.31
CA ASP A 103 9.09 -3.52 -27.17
C ASP A 103 10.10 -3.84 -28.28
N GLY A 104 11.14 -4.62 -27.98
CA GLY A 104 12.12 -5.05 -28.99
C GLY A 104 11.50 -5.92 -30.09
N THR A 105 10.69 -6.91 -29.73
CA THR A 105 9.99 -7.79 -30.69
C THR A 105 8.97 -7.01 -31.51
N ILE A 106 8.20 -6.14 -30.84
CA ILE A 106 7.19 -5.29 -31.49
C ILE A 106 7.86 -4.33 -32.47
N SER A 107 8.97 -3.71 -32.09
CA SER A 107 9.75 -2.81 -32.93
C SER A 107 10.26 -3.50 -34.20
N LEU A 108 10.75 -4.75 -34.08
CA LEU A 108 11.18 -5.53 -35.26
C LEU A 108 10.03 -5.82 -36.22
N LEU A 109 8.86 -6.20 -35.69
CA LEU A 109 7.66 -6.46 -36.50
C LEU A 109 7.16 -5.19 -37.22
N ILE A 110 7.17 -4.05 -36.52
CA ILE A 110 6.79 -2.75 -37.08
C ILE A 110 7.78 -2.31 -38.16
N GLU A 111 9.08 -2.48 -37.91
CA GLU A 111 10.12 -2.08 -38.86
C GLU A 111 10.07 -2.94 -40.13
N ALA A 112 9.89 -4.26 -40.01
CA ALA A 112 9.69 -5.13 -41.16
C ALA A 112 8.50 -4.70 -42.02
N LYS A 113 7.36 -4.37 -41.38
CA LYS A 113 6.20 -3.80 -42.08
C LYS A 113 6.55 -2.47 -42.77
N ARG A 114 7.26 -1.58 -42.09
CA ARG A 114 7.65 -0.26 -42.61
C ARG A 114 8.56 -0.38 -43.84
N GLN A 115 9.54 -1.29 -43.81
CA GLN A 115 10.45 -1.51 -44.94
C GLN A 115 9.71 -1.96 -46.19
N THR A 116 8.76 -2.90 -46.07
CA THR A 116 7.95 -3.34 -47.22
C THR A 116 7.04 -2.23 -47.77
N GLN A 117 6.56 -1.32 -46.91
CA GLN A 117 5.79 -0.15 -47.34
C GLN A 117 6.64 0.80 -48.18
N LEU A 118 7.88 1.09 -47.75
CA LEU A 118 8.80 1.94 -48.50
C LEU A 118 9.12 1.35 -49.89
N ILE A 119 9.29 0.03 -49.97
CA ILE A 119 9.52 -0.66 -51.25
C ILE A 119 8.29 -0.54 -52.16
N LEU A 120 7.09 -0.70 -51.61
CA LEU A 120 5.83 -0.58 -52.36
C LEU A 120 5.60 0.84 -52.89
N GLU A 121 5.91 1.87 -52.10
CA GLU A 121 5.79 3.28 -52.49
C GLU A 121 6.75 3.65 -53.62
N ASN A 122 7.98 3.14 -53.57
CA ASN A 122 8.98 3.37 -54.61
C ASN A 122 8.73 2.53 -55.86
N GLN A 123 8.19 1.31 -55.71
CA GLN A 123 7.98 0.35 -56.80
C GLN A 123 6.65 -0.40 -56.63
N PRO A 124 5.55 0.12 -57.19
CA PRO A 124 4.21 -0.44 -57.02
C PRO A 124 3.95 -1.65 -57.94
N THR A 125 4.74 -2.72 -57.79
CA THR A 125 4.56 -3.98 -58.53
C THR A 125 3.55 -4.90 -57.83
N ALA A 126 2.97 -5.85 -58.59
CA ALA A 126 2.05 -6.84 -58.02
C ALA A 126 2.73 -7.72 -56.96
N GLU A 127 4.03 -7.98 -57.11
CA GLU A 127 4.86 -8.71 -56.15
C GLU A 127 5.06 -7.91 -54.86
N ASN A 128 5.50 -6.66 -54.95
CA ASN A 128 5.69 -5.80 -53.78
C ASN A 128 4.38 -5.59 -53.01
N LYS A 129 3.24 -5.52 -53.71
CA LYS A 129 1.91 -5.46 -53.08
C LYS A 129 1.57 -6.74 -52.30
N ARG A 130 1.97 -7.91 -52.79
CA ARG A 130 1.80 -9.19 -52.08
C ARG A 130 2.72 -9.26 -50.86
N THR A 131 3.99 -8.89 -51.02
CA THR A 131 4.99 -8.86 -49.94
C THR A 131 4.58 -7.93 -48.81
N HIS A 132 4.11 -6.73 -49.13
CA HIS A 132 3.61 -5.79 -48.12
C HIS A 132 2.37 -6.34 -47.38
N LYS A 133 1.40 -6.90 -48.10
CA LYS A 133 0.23 -7.56 -47.47
C LYS A 133 0.65 -8.68 -46.52
N GLN A 134 1.63 -9.49 -46.91
CA GLN A 134 2.17 -10.54 -46.06
C GLN A 134 2.83 -9.97 -44.80
N ALA A 135 3.68 -8.95 -44.94
CA ALA A 135 4.33 -8.30 -43.79
C ALA A 135 3.32 -7.63 -42.84
N VAL A 136 2.22 -7.07 -43.35
CA VAL A 136 1.11 -6.56 -42.52
C VAL A 136 0.45 -7.68 -41.74
N ALA A 137 0.12 -8.80 -42.40
CA ALA A 137 -0.50 -9.96 -41.75
C ALA A 137 0.43 -10.57 -40.68
N ASP A 138 1.73 -10.66 -40.98
CA ASP A 138 2.75 -11.18 -40.07
C ASP A 138 2.95 -10.26 -38.86
N CYS A 139 2.98 -8.94 -39.08
CA CYS A 139 3.04 -7.94 -38.01
C CYS A 139 1.82 -8.04 -37.08
N GLN A 140 0.62 -8.05 -37.64
CA GLN A 140 -0.62 -8.18 -36.86
C GLN A 140 -0.67 -9.51 -36.09
N ARG A 141 -0.26 -10.61 -36.72
CA ARG A 141 -0.22 -11.93 -36.08
C ARG A 141 0.80 -11.95 -34.94
N GLY A 142 2.03 -11.48 -35.18
CA GLY A 142 3.08 -11.44 -34.17
C GLY A 142 2.71 -10.57 -32.97
N ILE A 143 2.10 -9.40 -33.18
CA ILE A 143 1.62 -8.54 -32.08
C ILE A 143 0.55 -9.27 -31.25
N ARG A 144 -0.42 -9.94 -31.90
CA ARG A 144 -1.45 -10.73 -31.20
C ARG A 144 -0.84 -11.91 -30.44
N GLU A 145 0.12 -12.61 -31.01
CA GLU A 145 0.81 -13.74 -30.37
C GLU A 145 1.56 -13.29 -29.12
N VAL A 146 2.30 -12.18 -29.20
CA VAL A 146 3.00 -11.58 -28.05
C VAL A 146 2.02 -11.19 -26.94
N GLN A 147 0.94 -10.48 -27.31
CA GLN A 147 -0.08 -10.06 -26.35
C GLN A 147 -0.76 -11.27 -25.69
N ASN A 148 -1.16 -12.27 -26.46
CA ASN A 148 -1.82 -13.48 -25.96
C ASN A 148 -0.89 -14.29 -25.05
N THR A 149 0.38 -14.44 -25.43
CA THR A 149 1.38 -15.17 -24.63
C THR A 149 1.55 -14.52 -23.26
N TRP A 150 1.61 -13.19 -23.22
CA TRP A 150 1.72 -12.46 -21.95
C TRP A 150 0.47 -12.66 -21.07
N TRP A 151 -0.73 -12.56 -21.65
CA TRP A 151 -1.99 -12.78 -20.91
C TRP A 151 -2.14 -14.21 -20.41
N GLN A 152 -1.76 -15.21 -21.21
CA GLN A 152 -1.75 -16.61 -20.82
C GLN A 152 -0.79 -16.86 -19.66
N ARG A 153 0.42 -16.27 -19.71
CA ARG A 153 1.39 -16.35 -18.60
C ARG A 153 0.83 -15.72 -17.32
N LYS A 154 0.30 -14.49 -17.39
CA LYS A 154 -0.30 -13.82 -16.22
C LYS A 154 -1.49 -14.60 -15.65
N ALA A 155 -2.34 -15.18 -16.51
CA ALA A 155 -3.46 -16.00 -16.07
C ALA A 155 -2.98 -17.28 -15.35
N ALA A 156 -1.96 -17.95 -15.89
CA ALA A 156 -1.35 -19.11 -15.25
C ALA A 156 -0.72 -18.77 -13.88
N ASP A 157 -0.03 -17.63 -13.78
CA ASP A 157 0.53 -17.16 -12.50
C ASP A 157 -0.57 -16.89 -11.46
N ILE A 158 -1.64 -16.20 -11.85
CA ILE A 158 -2.79 -15.93 -10.98
C ILE A 158 -3.46 -17.23 -10.53
N GLN A 159 -3.64 -18.19 -11.43
CA GLN A 159 -4.19 -19.50 -11.12
C GLN A 159 -3.29 -20.27 -10.14
N ASN A 160 -1.98 -20.28 -10.37
CA ASN A 160 -1.01 -20.90 -9.46
C ASN A 160 -1.08 -20.31 -8.05
N TYR A 161 -1.23 -18.99 -7.92
CA TYR A 161 -1.42 -18.36 -6.60
C TYR A 161 -2.73 -18.76 -5.93
N ALA A 162 -3.82 -18.91 -6.70
CA ALA A 162 -5.09 -19.39 -6.19
C ALA A 162 -5.00 -20.84 -5.70
N ASP A 163 -4.35 -21.72 -6.47
CA ASP A 163 -4.17 -23.14 -6.16
C ASP A 163 -3.32 -23.34 -4.89
N GLN A 164 -2.29 -22.51 -4.72
CA GLN A 164 -1.46 -22.48 -3.51
C GLN A 164 -2.14 -21.79 -2.32
N ARG A 165 -3.36 -21.25 -2.49
CA ARG A 165 -4.07 -20.40 -1.52
C ARG A 165 -3.25 -19.18 -1.07
N ASP A 166 -2.33 -18.69 -1.90
CA ASP A 166 -1.59 -17.44 -1.67
C ASP A 166 -2.44 -16.24 -2.10
N LEU A 167 -3.41 -15.90 -1.25
CA LEU A 167 -4.31 -14.77 -1.48
C LEU A 167 -3.55 -13.45 -1.64
N ARG A 168 -2.37 -13.29 -1.02
CA ARG A 168 -1.60 -12.04 -1.09
C ARG A 168 -1.06 -11.82 -2.49
N ARG A 169 -0.41 -12.82 -3.08
CA ARG A 169 0.10 -12.74 -4.45
C ARG A 169 -1.01 -12.71 -5.48
N PHE A 170 -2.08 -13.50 -5.25
CA PHE A 170 -3.28 -13.48 -6.08
C PHE A 170 -3.85 -12.05 -6.22
N TYR A 171 -4.18 -11.39 -5.10
CA TYR A 171 -4.75 -10.05 -5.15
C TYR A 171 -3.77 -9.01 -5.69
N ALA A 172 -2.47 -9.13 -5.39
CA ALA A 172 -1.46 -8.25 -5.95
C ALA A 172 -1.40 -8.34 -7.50
N ALA A 173 -1.37 -9.56 -8.04
CA ALA A 173 -1.36 -9.81 -9.48
C ALA A 173 -2.66 -9.34 -10.16
N THR A 174 -3.83 -9.58 -9.55
CA THR A 174 -5.10 -9.07 -10.10
C THR A 174 -5.13 -7.55 -10.15
N LYS A 175 -4.57 -6.86 -9.14
CA LYS A 175 -4.53 -5.40 -9.09
C LYS A 175 -3.54 -4.82 -10.10
N GLU A 176 -2.49 -5.56 -10.44
CA GLU A 176 -1.55 -5.20 -11.51
C GLU A 176 -2.25 -5.24 -12.87
N VAL A 177 -3.01 -6.30 -13.14
CA VAL A 177 -3.75 -6.51 -14.39
C VAL A 177 -4.90 -5.51 -14.59
N PHE A 178 -5.78 -5.38 -13.60
CA PHE A 178 -6.99 -4.55 -13.72
C PHE A 178 -6.74 -3.08 -13.34
N GLY A 179 -5.55 -2.77 -12.83
CA GLY A 179 -5.20 -1.46 -12.35
C GLY A 179 -5.95 -1.05 -11.07
N PRO A 180 -5.82 0.22 -10.66
CA PRO A 180 -6.50 0.72 -9.47
C PRO A 180 -8.02 0.73 -9.69
N THR A 181 -8.75 -0.02 -8.86
CA THR A 181 -10.20 0.09 -8.76
C THR A 181 -10.56 1.48 -8.24
N ARG A 182 -11.32 2.24 -9.02
CA ARG A 182 -11.89 3.53 -8.57
C ARG A 182 -13.01 3.23 -7.58
N SER A 183 -12.78 3.48 -6.30
CA SER A 183 -13.86 3.58 -5.32
C SER A 183 -14.19 5.04 -5.13
N SER A 184 -15.28 5.52 -5.73
CA SER A 184 -15.88 6.78 -5.30
C SER A 184 -16.67 6.50 -4.03
N VAL A 185 -16.37 7.23 -2.95
CA VAL A 185 -17.32 7.34 -1.84
C VAL A 185 -18.48 8.15 -2.39
N GLY A 186 -19.64 7.52 -2.55
CA GLY A 186 -20.86 8.22 -2.93
C GLY A 186 -21.29 9.18 -1.83
N GLY A 187 -22.39 9.92 -2.06
CA GLY A 187 -22.97 10.71 -0.99
C GLY A 187 -23.34 9.85 0.22
N LEU A 188 -23.28 10.42 1.42
CA LEU A 188 -23.72 9.77 2.64
C LEU A 188 -24.98 10.44 3.16
N LYS A 189 -25.92 9.65 3.67
CA LYS A 189 -27.07 10.17 4.39
C LYS A 189 -26.64 10.75 5.72
N ASP A 190 -27.15 11.92 6.05
CA ASP A 190 -26.98 12.53 7.35
C ASP A 190 -27.74 11.74 8.43
N VAL A 191 -27.69 12.21 9.68
CA VAL A 191 -28.36 11.57 10.83
C VAL A 191 -29.88 11.52 10.65
N ASP A 192 -30.46 12.50 9.94
CA ASP A 192 -31.89 12.58 9.63
C ASP A 192 -32.37 11.52 8.61
N GLY A 193 -31.44 10.88 7.89
CA GLY A 193 -31.72 9.89 6.85
C GLY A 193 -32.29 10.47 5.54
N ALA A 194 -32.51 11.79 5.45
CA ALA A 194 -33.11 12.46 4.29
C ALA A 194 -32.09 13.32 3.53
N THR A 195 -31.18 13.96 4.24
CA THR A 195 -30.18 14.85 3.65
C THR A 195 -28.99 14.02 3.17
N THR A 196 -28.53 14.24 1.93
CA THR A 196 -27.35 13.54 1.38
C THR A 196 -26.17 14.50 1.30
N ILE A 197 -25.12 14.16 2.03
CA ILE A 197 -23.85 14.88 2.10
C ILE A 197 -22.96 14.37 0.97
N THR A 198 -22.50 15.25 0.10
CA THR A 198 -21.69 14.89 -1.08
C THR A 198 -20.32 15.55 -1.11
N ASP A 199 -20.11 16.58 -0.28
CA ASP A 199 -18.84 17.27 -0.15
C ASP A 199 -17.86 16.50 0.74
N SER A 200 -16.56 16.65 0.47
CA SER A 200 -15.53 15.85 1.14
C SER A 200 -15.43 16.12 2.65
N GLU A 201 -15.63 17.37 3.07
CA GLU A 201 -15.50 17.78 4.47
C GLU A 201 -16.70 17.28 5.29
N GLY A 202 -17.91 17.45 4.77
CA GLY A 202 -19.14 16.93 5.33
C GLY A 202 -19.11 15.40 5.44
N ILE A 203 -18.62 14.68 4.41
CA ILE A 203 -18.46 13.22 4.48
C ILE A 203 -17.51 12.81 5.61
N LEU A 204 -16.39 13.50 5.79
CA LEU A 204 -15.45 13.23 6.89
C LEU A 204 -16.08 13.53 8.25
N SER A 205 -16.78 14.66 8.38
CA SER A 205 -17.50 15.04 9.60
C SER A 205 -18.58 14.01 9.96
N ARG A 206 -19.34 13.54 8.97
CA ARG A 206 -20.37 12.50 9.12
C ARG A 206 -19.78 11.18 9.59
N TRP A 207 -18.62 10.78 9.08
CA TRP A 207 -17.89 9.61 9.56
C TRP A 207 -17.37 9.78 10.97
N LYS A 208 -16.78 10.94 11.29
CA LYS A 208 -16.32 11.27 12.65
C LYS A 208 -17.45 11.12 13.64
N SER A 209 -18.58 11.79 13.41
CA SER A 209 -19.76 11.73 14.28
C SER A 209 -20.30 10.29 14.42
N HIS A 210 -20.34 9.52 13.32
CA HIS A 210 -20.78 8.13 13.37
C HIS A 210 -19.93 7.27 14.31
N PHE A 211 -18.60 7.32 14.16
CA PHE A 211 -17.70 6.50 14.97
C PHE A 211 -17.53 7.03 16.39
N GLU A 212 -17.64 8.33 16.60
CA GLU A 212 -17.66 8.92 17.93
C GLU A 212 -18.83 8.37 18.75
N ASN A 213 -20.03 8.34 18.17
CA ASN A 213 -21.20 7.75 18.82
C ASN A 213 -21.07 6.23 18.99
N LEU A 214 -20.56 5.53 17.97
CA LEU A 214 -20.47 4.06 17.99
C LEU A 214 -19.42 3.53 18.97
N LEU A 215 -18.28 4.22 19.11
CA LEU A 215 -17.12 3.73 19.87
C LEU A 215 -17.07 4.27 21.31
N ASN A 216 -17.71 5.41 21.57
CA ASN A 216 -17.71 6.05 22.89
C ASN A 216 -19.03 5.85 23.65
N ASP A 217 -19.89 4.93 23.21
CA ASP A 217 -21.12 4.60 23.94
C ASP A 217 -20.76 4.04 25.32
N GLN A 218 -21.04 4.82 26.36
CA GLN A 218 -20.77 4.46 27.74
C GLN A 218 -21.77 3.36 28.13
N ALA A 219 -21.30 2.12 28.18
CA ALA A 219 -22.10 1.02 28.71
C ALA A 219 -22.49 1.36 30.16
N ASN A 220 -23.75 1.73 30.37
CA ASN A 220 -24.34 1.97 31.68
C ASN A 220 -24.49 0.62 32.40
N THR A 221 -23.37 0.07 32.86
CA THR A 221 -23.34 -1.21 33.55
C THR A 221 -23.75 -0.96 35.00
N PRO A 222 -24.88 -1.51 35.47
CA PRO A 222 -25.30 -1.33 36.86
C PRO A 222 -24.22 -1.84 37.82
N ASN A 223 -23.91 -1.06 38.86
CA ASN A 223 -22.91 -1.43 39.88
C ASN A 223 -23.18 -2.80 40.52
N ASP A 224 -24.44 -3.24 40.54
CA ASP A 224 -24.82 -4.55 41.07
C ASP A 224 -24.24 -5.71 40.24
N LEU A 225 -24.17 -5.58 38.90
CA LEU A 225 -23.54 -6.59 38.04
C LEU A 225 -22.01 -6.66 38.27
N ILE A 226 -21.38 -5.52 38.52
CA ILE A 226 -19.94 -5.45 38.85
C ILE A 226 -19.68 -6.19 40.18
N ARG A 227 -20.54 -5.99 41.18
CA ARG A 227 -20.44 -6.66 42.49
C ARG A 227 -20.71 -8.17 42.42
N MET A 228 -21.56 -8.62 41.49
CA MET A 228 -21.82 -10.04 41.26
C MET A 228 -20.73 -10.75 40.45
N THR A 229 -19.78 -10.00 39.86
CA THR A 229 -18.68 -10.58 39.08
C THR A 229 -17.64 -11.22 40.03
N PRO A 230 -17.32 -12.53 39.86
CA PRO A 230 -16.33 -13.21 40.69
C PRO A 230 -14.97 -12.51 40.62
N GLN A 231 -14.45 -12.13 41.79
CA GLN A 231 -13.12 -11.54 41.90
C GLN A 231 -12.06 -12.64 41.87
N TYR A 232 -11.08 -12.51 40.97
CA TYR A 232 -9.93 -13.40 40.92
C TYR A 232 -8.81 -12.88 41.83
N PRO A 233 -7.93 -13.76 42.34
CA PRO A 233 -6.76 -13.34 43.09
C PRO A 233 -5.90 -12.34 42.30
N VAL A 234 -5.44 -11.29 42.99
CA VAL A 234 -4.60 -10.25 42.39
C VAL A 234 -3.29 -10.88 41.90
N ARG A 235 -2.99 -10.67 40.62
CA ARG A 235 -1.76 -11.17 39.99
C ARG A 235 -0.65 -10.11 40.09
N HIS A 236 0.04 -10.07 41.22
CA HIS A 236 1.10 -9.09 41.50
C HIS A 236 2.21 -9.05 40.44
N TRP A 237 2.49 -10.16 39.74
CA TRP A 237 3.48 -10.21 38.67
C TRP A 237 3.13 -9.33 37.46
N MET A 238 1.85 -8.98 37.26
CA MET A 238 1.42 -8.05 36.21
C MET A 238 1.80 -6.59 36.50
N SER A 239 2.22 -6.29 37.74
CA SER A 239 2.71 -4.96 38.14
C SER A 239 4.23 -4.81 38.00
N LEU A 240 4.93 -5.87 37.60
CA LEU A 240 6.37 -5.82 37.35
C LEU A 240 6.65 -5.13 36.02
N PRO A 241 7.75 -4.36 35.90
CA PRO A 241 8.18 -3.83 34.62
C PRO A 241 8.34 -4.94 33.57
N PRO A 242 7.95 -4.69 32.30
CA PRO A 242 8.16 -5.65 31.23
C PRO A 242 9.62 -6.10 31.16
N SER A 243 9.86 -7.38 30.95
CA SER A 243 11.21 -7.91 30.72
C SER A 243 11.55 -7.90 29.24
N ILE A 244 12.85 -8.02 28.92
CA ILE A 244 13.29 -8.18 27.53
C ILE A 244 12.72 -9.47 26.89
N GLN A 245 12.45 -10.50 27.69
CA GLN A 245 11.83 -11.74 27.21
C GLN A 245 10.36 -11.52 26.83
N ASP A 246 9.64 -10.68 27.59
CA ASP A 246 8.27 -10.28 27.24
C ASP A 246 8.25 -9.49 25.93
N PHE A 247 9.21 -8.58 25.75
CA PHE A 247 9.38 -7.84 24.51
C PHE A 247 9.63 -8.76 23.31
N ASP A 248 10.58 -9.70 23.43
CA ASP A 248 10.86 -10.68 22.36
C ASP A 248 9.66 -11.55 22.03
N LYS A 249 8.94 -12.00 23.06
CA LYS A 249 7.73 -12.79 22.90
C LYS A 249 6.66 -11.99 22.17
N ALA A 250 6.46 -10.72 22.54
CA ALA A 250 5.51 -9.83 21.87
C ALA A 250 5.87 -9.64 20.40
N ILE A 251 7.14 -9.30 20.10
CA ILE A 251 7.64 -9.16 18.71
C ILE A 251 7.42 -10.45 17.90
N LYS A 252 7.72 -11.62 18.48
CA LYS A 252 7.54 -12.92 17.82
C LYS A 252 6.07 -13.26 17.55
N CYS A 253 5.16 -12.81 18.42
CA CYS A 253 3.72 -13.01 18.25
C CYS A 253 3.11 -12.10 17.17
N MET A 254 3.79 -11.02 16.78
CA MET A 254 3.30 -10.10 15.76
C MET A 254 3.41 -10.69 14.35
N LYS A 255 2.31 -10.65 13.59
CA LYS A 255 2.29 -11.15 12.20
C LYS A 255 2.91 -10.14 11.23
N PRO A 256 3.88 -10.51 10.37
CA PRO A 256 4.43 -9.61 9.35
C PRO A 256 3.39 -9.25 8.27
N GLY A 257 3.67 -8.22 7.47
CA GLY A 257 2.90 -7.85 6.29
C GLY A 257 1.55 -7.15 6.55
N LYS A 258 1.27 -6.71 7.78
CA LYS A 258 0.12 -5.82 8.04
C LYS A 258 0.43 -4.39 7.63
N ALA A 259 -0.63 -3.59 7.44
CA ALA A 259 -0.50 -2.17 7.18
C ALA A 259 0.21 -1.47 8.36
N PRO A 260 1.16 -0.57 8.09
CA PRO A 260 1.73 0.29 9.12
C PRO A 260 0.67 1.28 9.64
N GLY A 261 0.92 1.84 10.82
CA GLY A 261 0.09 2.89 11.39
C GLY A 261 0.30 4.24 10.68
N PRO A 262 -0.24 5.33 11.24
CA PRO A 262 -0.05 6.70 10.74
C PRO A 262 1.44 7.08 10.61
N ASP A 263 2.29 6.52 11.46
CA ASP A 263 3.75 6.70 11.47
C ASP A 263 4.48 6.07 10.28
N ASN A 264 3.79 5.26 9.47
CA ASN A 264 4.33 4.54 8.32
C ASN A 264 5.52 3.61 8.66
N ILE A 265 5.67 3.16 9.92
CA ILE A 265 6.70 2.19 10.32
C ILE A 265 6.13 0.77 10.29
N PRO A 266 6.52 -0.07 9.31
CA PRO A 266 6.12 -1.46 9.30
C PRO A 266 6.88 -2.27 10.35
N LEU A 267 6.27 -3.39 10.79
CA LEU A 267 6.83 -4.29 11.78
C LEU A 267 8.21 -4.82 11.36
N GLU A 268 8.39 -5.02 10.07
CA GLU A 268 9.61 -5.53 9.46
C GLU A 268 10.83 -4.67 9.87
N LEU A 269 10.69 -3.34 9.95
CA LEU A 269 11.79 -2.46 10.39
C LEU A 269 12.18 -2.72 11.85
N LEU A 270 11.19 -3.00 12.72
CA LEU A 270 11.44 -3.30 14.14
C LEU A 270 12.18 -4.60 14.30
N THR A 271 11.76 -5.62 13.56
CA THR A 271 12.34 -6.95 13.64
C THR A 271 13.72 -7.03 13.02
N GLN A 272 14.01 -6.20 12.01
CA GLN A 272 15.25 -6.28 11.24
C GLN A 272 16.30 -5.27 11.66
N GLY A 273 15.99 -4.26 12.49
CA GLY A 273 16.94 -3.21 12.88
C GLY A 273 18.02 -3.63 13.88
N GLY A 274 18.10 -4.91 14.24
CA GLY A 274 19.22 -5.47 14.99
C GLY A 274 19.13 -5.27 16.51
N PRO A 275 20.17 -5.73 17.24
CA PRO A 275 20.18 -5.76 18.71
C PRO A 275 20.17 -4.35 19.33
N GLU A 276 20.85 -3.38 18.71
CA GLU A 276 20.92 -2.02 19.25
C GLU A 276 19.55 -1.33 19.21
N LEU A 277 18.87 -1.35 18.05
CA LEU A 277 17.50 -0.83 17.94
C LEU A 277 16.55 -1.53 18.93
N ARG A 278 16.68 -2.85 19.07
CA ARG A 278 15.90 -3.65 20.02
C ARG A 278 16.09 -3.18 21.46
N ASN A 279 17.33 -2.97 21.89
CA ASN A 279 17.64 -2.48 23.24
C ASN A 279 17.06 -1.08 23.48
N ARG A 280 17.18 -0.19 22.49
CA ARG A 280 16.61 1.16 22.56
C ARG A 280 15.08 1.16 22.63
N LEU A 281 14.42 0.28 21.86
CA LEU A 281 12.98 0.09 21.95
C LEU A 281 12.58 -0.43 23.33
N MET A 282 13.36 -1.34 23.93
CA MET A 282 13.10 -1.82 25.30
C MET A 282 13.19 -0.68 26.32
N LEU A 283 14.20 0.19 26.21
CA LEU A 283 14.33 1.36 27.09
C LEU A 283 13.13 2.30 26.96
N LEU A 284 12.62 2.50 25.74
CA LEU A 284 11.39 3.28 25.52
C LEU A 284 10.18 2.62 26.23
N ILE A 285 10.01 1.30 26.12
CA ILE A 285 8.91 0.57 26.77
C ILE A 285 8.99 0.68 28.30
N LEU A 286 10.18 0.56 28.88
CA LEU A 286 10.39 0.75 30.32
C LEU A 286 10.07 2.18 30.77
N LYS A 287 10.45 3.18 29.96
CA LYS A 287 10.14 4.58 30.24
C LYS A 287 8.64 4.88 30.16
N ILE A 288 7.96 4.31 29.16
CA ILE A 288 6.49 4.35 29.05
C ILE A 288 5.84 3.72 30.28
N TRP A 289 6.37 2.57 30.74
CA TRP A 289 5.88 1.88 31.93
C TRP A 289 5.99 2.73 33.19
N GLU A 290 7.14 3.37 33.40
CA GLU A 290 7.42 4.21 34.57
C GLU A 290 6.60 5.50 34.57
N ILE A 291 6.59 6.23 33.44
CA ILE A 291 5.96 7.55 33.32
C ILE A 291 4.45 7.44 33.06
N LYS A 292 3.98 6.27 32.58
CA LYS A 292 2.57 5.98 32.21
C LYS A 292 2.02 6.90 31.12
N THR A 293 2.90 7.37 30.24
CA THR A 293 2.54 8.19 29.08
C THR A 293 2.92 7.46 27.80
N LEU A 294 2.05 7.54 26.80
CA LEU A 294 2.28 6.97 25.47
C LEU A 294 2.64 8.08 24.47
N PRO A 295 3.53 7.80 23.51
CA PRO A 295 3.71 8.69 22.37
C PRO A 295 2.40 8.96 21.62
N SER A 296 2.27 10.12 20.99
CA SER A 296 1.12 10.49 20.16
C SER A 296 0.81 9.44 19.09
N ASP A 297 1.83 9.00 18.34
CA ASP A 297 1.74 7.93 17.34
C ASP A 297 1.20 6.61 17.91
N PHE A 298 1.39 6.36 19.22
CA PHE A 298 0.91 5.15 19.89
C PHE A 298 -0.52 5.30 20.38
N ARG A 299 -1.13 6.49 20.37
CA ARG A 299 -2.53 6.70 20.76
C ARG A 299 -3.43 6.79 19.53
N ASP A 300 -2.90 7.39 18.46
CA ASP A 300 -3.67 7.71 17.28
C ASP A 300 -3.94 6.47 16.41
N ALA A 301 -5.09 6.49 15.74
CA ALA A 301 -5.52 5.43 14.84
C ALA A 301 -6.24 6.01 13.64
N THR A 302 -6.00 5.44 12.46
CA THR A 302 -6.76 5.78 11.26
C THR A 302 -7.92 4.81 11.11
N ILE A 303 -9.16 5.30 11.13
CA ILE A 303 -10.33 4.47 10.85
C ILE A 303 -10.53 4.39 9.34
N ILE A 304 -10.45 3.17 8.79
CA ILE A 304 -10.82 2.89 7.40
C ILE A 304 -12.23 2.28 7.38
N THR A 305 -13.09 2.82 6.53
CA THR A 305 -14.45 2.31 6.34
C THR A 305 -14.49 1.28 5.23
N ILE A 306 -15.08 0.12 5.52
CA ILE A 306 -15.26 -0.98 4.56
C ILE A 306 -16.75 -1.24 4.42
N PHE A 307 -17.28 -1.05 3.22
CA PHE A 307 -18.67 -1.35 2.93
C PHE A 307 -18.97 -2.84 3.17
N LYS A 308 -20.05 -3.13 3.89
CA LYS A 308 -20.54 -4.49 4.15
C LYS A 308 -21.58 -4.90 3.11
N LYS A 309 -22.82 -4.42 3.27
CA LYS A 309 -24.01 -4.76 2.48
C LYS A 309 -25.11 -3.72 2.72
N GLY A 310 -26.09 -3.63 1.82
CA GLY A 310 -27.24 -2.73 1.93
C GLY A 310 -27.03 -1.41 1.19
N ASP A 311 -27.68 -0.35 1.67
CA ASP A 311 -27.55 1.00 1.13
C ASP A 311 -26.13 1.56 1.37
N ARG A 312 -25.46 2.00 0.30
CA ARG A 312 -24.10 2.58 0.35
C ARG A 312 -24.06 3.97 0.94
N GLU A 313 -25.19 4.66 1.01
CA GLU A 313 -25.26 6.01 1.59
C GLU A 313 -25.39 5.95 3.12
N ASN A 314 -25.74 4.80 3.69
CA ASN A 314 -25.94 4.65 5.13
C ASN A 314 -24.64 4.20 5.83
N CYS A 315 -24.14 5.02 6.77
CA CYS A 315 -22.93 4.72 7.55
C CYS A 315 -22.99 3.39 8.31
N ASN A 316 -24.17 2.95 8.79
CA ASN A 316 -24.32 1.69 9.53
C ASN A 316 -23.97 0.45 8.71
N ASN A 317 -24.04 0.57 7.37
CA ASN A 317 -23.70 -0.49 6.42
C ASN A 317 -22.20 -0.63 6.17
N TYR A 318 -21.37 0.12 6.90
CA TYR A 318 -19.92 0.03 6.85
C TYR A 318 -19.35 -0.58 8.14
N ARG A 319 -18.15 -1.13 8.00
CA ARG A 319 -17.28 -1.65 9.06
C ARG A 319 -16.17 -0.63 9.23
N GLY A 320 -16.04 -0.01 10.40
CA GLY A 320 -14.83 0.72 10.75
C GLY A 320 -13.72 -0.25 11.13
N ILE A 321 -12.57 -0.16 10.50
CA ILE A 321 -11.34 -0.84 10.91
C ILE A 321 -10.35 0.22 11.35
N SER A 322 -10.05 0.24 12.65
CA SER A 322 -9.02 1.11 13.20
C SER A 322 -7.64 0.52 12.91
N ILE A 323 -6.88 1.18 12.04
CA ILE A 323 -5.46 0.89 11.83
C ILE A 323 -4.69 1.68 12.89
N LYS A 324 -4.28 0.96 13.93
CA LYS A 324 -3.47 1.48 15.02
C LYS A 324 -1.98 1.25 14.75
N HIS A 325 -1.17 2.02 15.44
CA HIS A 325 0.23 1.70 15.59
C HIS A 325 0.41 0.38 16.35
N ARG A 326 1.17 -0.57 15.77
CA ARG A 326 1.28 -1.93 16.32
C ARG A 326 2.18 -2.07 17.55
N LYS A 327 2.91 -1.03 17.94
CA LYS A 327 3.74 -1.08 19.15
C LYS A 327 2.95 -0.93 20.44
N GLN A 328 1.64 -0.66 20.38
CA GLN A 328 0.74 -0.82 21.54
C GLN A 328 0.81 -2.26 22.08
N ASP A 329 0.93 -3.26 21.20
CA ASP A 329 1.05 -4.68 21.61
C ASP A 329 2.44 -5.02 22.22
N LEU A 330 3.43 -4.10 22.16
CA LEU A 330 4.71 -4.23 22.86
C LEU A 330 4.63 -3.82 24.33
N CYS A 331 3.54 -3.15 24.73
CA CYS A 331 3.22 -2.88 26.12
C CYS A 331 2.19 -3.93 26.58
N PRO A 332 2.63 -5.05 27.21
CA PRO A 332 1.75 -6.18 27.54
C PRO A 332 0.59 -5.84 28.50
N TYR A 333 0.56 -4.63 29.10
CA TYR A 333 -0.45 -4.22 30.07
C TYR A 333 -0.92 -2.76 29.91
N SER A 334 -1.00 -2.23 28.67
CA SER A 334 -1.72 -0.97 28.47
C SER A 334 -3.20 -1.14 28.87
N PRO A 335 -3.76 -0.20 29.67
CA PRO A 335 -5.15 -0.27 30.13
C PRO A 335 -6.17 -0.19 29.00
#